data_AF-A0A9D8TQY3-F1
#
_entry.id   AF-A0A9D8TQY3-F1
#
_cell.length_a   1.000
_cell.length_b   1.000
_cell.length_c   1.000
_cell.angle_alpha   90.00
_cell.angle_beta   90.00
_cell.angle_gamma   90.00
#
_symmetry.space_group_name_H-M   'P 1'
#
loop_
_entity.id
_entity.type
_entity.pdbx_description
1 polymer ?
#
loop_
_entity_poly.entity_id
_entity_poly.type
_entity_poly.pdbx_seq_one_letter_code
_entity_poly.pdbx_strand_id
1 'polypeptide(L)'
;NVIGGDPAALPTRTGGRLILRSFSHEPGFSPEGKTVLQATCFLSGEEADGWFCPEAEYKIKKDAFVLAALDAVKTAFPYSSPAVIDAWTPATYERFTGADRGDYIGWLVPAGLIPPRLPERVRGIANLSIASGWCRMPGGLPTAARSGARAAADVLLSDPLPRRFSGASFPGRKKLKKSQKFDLPS
;
A
#
# COMPACT_ATOMS: atom_id res chain seq x y z
N ASN A 1 9.76 13.49 5.34
CA ASN A 1 10.66 13.79 6.48
C ASN A 1 10.94 12.53 7.25
N VAL A 2 12.12 12.39 7.85
CA VAL A 2 12.46 11.25 8.71
C VAL A 2 12.78 11.79 10.10
N ILE A 3 12.23 11.17 11.14
CA ILE A 3 12.50 11.50 12.54
C ILE A 3 13.13 10.30 13.23
N GLY A 4 13.92 10.54 14.28
CA GLY A 4 14.47 9.50 15.14
C GLY A 4 13.60 9.30 16.38
N GLY A 5 13.36 8.04 16.74
CA GLY A 5 12.91 7.64 18.08
C GLY A 5 13.94 6.73 18.74
N ASP A 6 13.66 6.33 19.97
CA ASP A 6 14.50 5.39 20.72
C ASP A 6 14.55 4.02 19.99
N PRO A 7 15.73 3.57 19.52
CA PRO A 7 15.86 2.28 18.84
C PRO A 7 15.50 1.07 19.71
N ALA A 8 15.61 1.19 21.05
CA ALA A 8 15.22 0.11 21.96
C ALA A 8 13.69 -0.02 22.03
N ALA A 9 12.97 1.09 22.00
CA ALA A 9 11.51 1.13 22.03
C ALA A 9 10.88 0.92 20.63
N LEU A 10 11.62 1.23 19.56
CA LEU A 10 11.24 1.04 18.15
C LEU A 10 12.25 0.11 17.44
N PRO A 11 12.33 -1.18 17.84
CA PRO A 11 13.28 -2.16 17.30
C PRO A 11 12.84 -2.56 15.90
N THR A 12 13.25 -1.75 14.93
CA THR A 12 12.83 -1.82 13.54
C THR A 12 14.06 -1.86 12.65
N ARG A 13 13.94 -2.44 11.46
CA ARG A 13 14.99 -2.43 10.43
C ARG A 13 15.52 -1.01 10.14
N THR A 14 14.69 0.00 10.36
CA THR A 14 15.05 1.41 10.20
C THR A 14 15.87 1.98 11.37
N GLY A 15 16.13 1.22 12.44
CA GLY A 15 16.92 1.63 13.61
C GLY A 15 16.21 2.71 14.42
N GLY A 16 14.92 2.54 14.68
CA GLY A 16 14.10 3.52 15.42
C GLY A 16 13.68 4.75 14.61
N ARG A 17 14.06 4.84 13.33
CA ARG A 17 13.63 5.95 12.46
C ARG A 17 12.21 5.76 11.96
N LEU A 18 11.44 6.84 11.99
CA LEU A 18 10.08 6.93 11.46
C LEU A 18 10.06 7.87 10.24
N ILE A 19 9.43 7.41 9.17
CA ILE A 19 9.16 8.20 7.98
C ILE A 19 7.82 8.89 8.18
N LEU A 20 7.81 10.22 8.08
CA LEU A 20 6.63 11.04 8.22
C LEU A 20 6.09 11.49 6.87
N ARG A 21 4.79 11.30 6.71
CA ARG A 21 3.99 11.81 5.60
C ARG A 21 2.93 12.76 6.15
N SER A 22 2.90 13.99 5.61
CA SER A 22 1.86 14.98 5.89
C SER A 22 0.76 14.92 4.83
N PHE A 23 -0.48 15.07 5.28
CA PHE A 23 -1.66 15.21 4.43
C PHE A 23 -2.19 16.65 4.34
N SER A 24 -1.38 17.64 4.71
CA SER A 24 -1.75 19.07 4.67
C SER A 24 -2.14 19.62 3.29
N HIS A 25 -1.93 18.86 2.21
CA HIS A 25 -2.32 19.23 0.85
C HIS A 25 -3.81 18.98 0.56
N GLU A 26 -4.51 18.20 1.41
CA GLU A 26 -5.94 17.92 1.29
C GLU A 26 -6.69 18.52 2.50
N PRO A 27 -7.26 19.74 2.37
CA PRO A 27 -7.93 20.41 3.49
C PRO A 27 -9.09 19.61 4.10
N GLY A 28 -9.70 18.70 3.35
CA GLY A 28 -10.80 17.85 3.82
C GLY A 28 -10.37 16.70 4.74
N PHE A 29 -9.06 16.43 4.90
CA PHE A 29 -8.58 15.29 5.69
C PHE A 29 -8.45 15.61 7.19
N SER A 30 -8.49 16.89 7.56
CA SER A 30 -8.41 17.31 8.96
C SER A 30 -9.20 18.59 9.21
N PRO A 31 -9.69 18.81 10.44
CA PRO A 31 -10.28 20.10 10.83
C PRO A 31 -9.30 21.26 10.65
N GLU A 32 -9.84 22.48 10.59
CA GLU A 32 -9.05 23.71 10.52
C GLU A 32 -8.02 23.78 11.66
N GLY A 33 -6.80 24.21 11.34
CA GLY A 33 -5.69 24.29 12.29
C GLY A 33 -5.06 22.94 12.68
N LYS A 34 -5.52 21.83 12.10
CA LYS A 34 -4.95 20.49 12.31
C LYS A 34 -4.45 19.89 11.00
N THR A 35 -3.59 18.88 11.10
CA THR A 35 -3.13 18.08 9.97
C THR A 35 -3.01 16.62 10.38
N VAL A 36 -3.27 15.70 9.45
CA VAL A 36 -2.97 14.28 9.65
C VAL A 36 -1.51 14.03 9.30
N LEU A 37 -0.81 13.39 10.24
CA LEU A 37 0.54 12.87 10.05
C LEU A 37 0.49 11.35 10.11
N GLN A 38 1.04 10.71 9.09
CA GLN A 38 1.30 9.28 9.11
C GLN A 38 2.78 9.05 9.42
N ALA A 39 3.05 8.32 10.49
CA ALA A 39 4.38 7.83 10.83
C ALA A 39 4.49 6.36 10.42
N THR A 40 5.54 6.01 9.68
CA THR A 40 5.74 4.65 9.17
C THR A 40 7.18 4.22 9.35
N CYS A 41 7.39 2.98 9.76
CA CYS A 41 8.68 2.30 9.77
C CYS A 41 8.60 1.05 8.89
N PHE A 42 9.76 0.54 8.50
CA PHE A 42 9.85 -0.75 7.82
C PHE A 42 10.37 -1.79 8.79
N LEU A 43 9.80 -2.99 8.68
CA LEU A 43 10.20 -4.16 9.45
C LEU A 43 10.90 -5.16 8.53
N SER A 44 11.84 -5.92 9.08
CA SER A 44 12.30 -7.17 8.48
C SER A 44 11.20 -8.25 8.60
N GLY A 45 11.35 -9.36 7.87
CA GLY A 45 10.43 -10.50 8.02
C GLY A 45 10.40 -11.05 9.44
N GLU A 46 11.56 -11.19 10.08
CA GLU A 46 11.69 -11.65 11.47
C GLU A 46 11.05 -10.68 12.47
N GLU A 47 11.21 -9.37 12.26
CA GLU A 47 10.57 -8.35 13.08
C GLU A 47 9.04 -8.36 12.91
N ALA A 48 8.56 -8.61 11.69
CA ALA A 48 7.14 -8.76 11.38
C ALA A 48 6.55 -10.01 12.06
N ASP A 49 7.28 -11.13 12.05
CA ASP A 49 6.85 -12.40 12.67
C ASP A 49 6.53 -12.23 14.16
N GLY A 50 7.25 -11.35 14.85
CA GLY A 50 6.99 -11.03 16.26
C GLY A 50 5.64 -10.34 16.54
N TRP A 51 4.88 -9.92 15.52
CA TRP A 51 3.56 -9.31 15.70
C TRP A 51 2.41 -10.32 15.69
N PHE A 52 2.66 -11.57 15.30
CA PHE A 52 1.66 -12.63 15.28
C PHE A 52 1.66 -13.40 16.61
N CYS A 53 1.17 -12.73 17.65
CA CYS A 53 1.08 -13.25 19.01
C CYS A 53 -0.38 -13.23 19.53
N PRO A 54 -0.68 -13.86 20.68
CA PRO A 54 -2.02 -13.84 21.27
C PRO A 54 -2.52 -12.41 21.53
N GLU A 55 -3.84 -12.22 21.46
CA GLU A 55 -4.47 -10.89 21.48
C GLU A 55 -4.07 -10.01 22.67
N ALA A 56 -3.95 -10.59 23.87
CA ALA A 56 -3.56 -9.86 25.07
C ALA A 56 -2.12 -9.30 24.98
N GLU A 57 -1.18 -10.12 24.48
CA GLU A 57 0.21 -9.72 24.27
C GLU A 57 0.32 -8.70 23.14
N TYR A 58 -0.42 -8.94 22.05
CA TYR A 58 -0.48 -8.03 20.90
C TYR A 58 -0.92 -6.63 21.31
N LYS A 59 -1.95 -6.51 22.15
CA LYS A 59 -2.45 -5.21 22.62
C LYS A 59 -1.38 -4.46 23.41
N ILE A 60 -0.72 -5.13 24.36
CA ILE A 60 0.35 -4.53 25.17
C ILE A 60 1.50 -4.05 24.28
N LYS A 61 1.94 -4.91 23.36
CA LYS A 61 3.03 -4.60 22.42
C LYS A 61 2.67 -3.42 21.51
N LYS A 62 1.45 -3.41 20.96
CA LYS A 62 0.95 -2.32 20.11
C LYS A 62 0.88 -1.00 20.88
N ASP A 63 0.33 -1.01 22.09
CA ASP A 63 0.19 0.19 22.92
C ASP A 63 1.59 0.77 23.26
N ALA A 64 2.55 -0.07 23.63
CA ALA A 64 3.92 0.36 23.90
C ALA A 64 4.60 0.98 22.66
N PHE A 65 4.46 0.34 21.50
CA PHE A 65 5.04 0.84 20.24
C PHE A 65 4.43 2.17 19.81
N VAL A 66 3.12 2.32 19.97
CA VAL A 66 2.39 3.57 19.67
C VAL A 66 2.86 4.71 20.58
N LEU A 67 3.05 4.45 21.87
CA LEU A 67 3.57 5.45 22.80
C LEU A 67 5.00 5.88 22.44
N ALA A 68 5.87 4.93 22.08
CA ALA A 68 7.23 5.23 21.64
C ALA A 68 7.25 6.07 20.35
N ALA A 69 6.39 5.75 19.38
CA ALA A 69 6.27 6.52 18.17
C ALA A 69 5.71 7.94 18.43
N LEU A 70 4.73 8.06 19.33
CA LEU A 70 4.17 9.34 19.74
C LEU A 70 5.23 10.22 20.43
N ASP A 71 6.07 9.64 21.28
CA ASP A 71 7.17 10.34 21.95
C ASP A 71 8.21 10.85 20.95
N ALA A 72 8.57 10.03 19.96
CA ALA A 72 9.44 10.46 18.85
C ALA A 72 8.85 11.66 18.08
N VAL A 73 7.54 11.64 17.81
CA VAL A 73 6.84 12.76 17.15
C VAL A 73 6.84 14.02 18.02
N LYS A 74 6.54 13.90 19.32
CA LYS A 74 6.58 15.03 20.27
C LYS A 74 7.98 15.64 20.37
N THR A 75 9.00 14.81 20.40
CA THR A 75 10.41 15.24 20.43
C THR A 75 10.78 15.99 19.15
N ALA A 76 10.35 15.49 17.99
CA ALA A 76 10.59 16.15 16.70
C ALA A 76 9.79 17.45 16.53
N PHE A 77 8.60 17.55 17.14
CA PHE A 77 7.72 18.73 17.06
C PHE A 77 7.23 19.16 18.45
N PRO A 78 8.08 19.81 19.27
CA PRO A 78 7.78 20.14 20.67
C PRO A 78 6.55 21.04 20.86
N TYR A 79 6.22 21.87 19.86
CA TYR A 79 5.09 22.79 19.89
C TYR A 79 3.78 22.17 19.39
N SER A 80 3.79 20.88 19.02
CA SER A 80 2.60 20.18 18.56
C SER A 80 1.86 19.47 19.71
N SER A 81 0.56 19.23 19.53
CA SER A 81 -0.25 18.40 20.43
C SER A 81 -0.76 17.18 19.66
N PRO A 82 0.12 16.19 19.39
CA PRO A 82 -0.25 15.03 18.59
C PRO A 82 -1.19 14.12 19.38
N ALA A 83 -2.24 13.66 18.71
CA ALA A 83 -3.15 12.64 19.22
C ALA A 83 -3.14 11.45 18.27
N VAL A 84 -3.09 10.25 18.82
CA VAL A 84 -3.14 9.02 18.02
C VAL A 84 -4.59 8.78 17.61
N ILE A 85 -4.82 8.68 16.30
CA ILE A 85 -6.13 8.38 15.73
C ILE A 85 -6.26 6.88 15.44
N ASP A 86 -5.20 6.29 14.87
CA ASP A 86 -5.14 4.87 14.54
C ASP A 86 -3.68 4.39 14.49
N ALA A 87 -3.50 3.07 14.57
CA ALA A 87 -2.22 2.40 14.41
C ALA A 87 -2.41 1.03 13.74
N TRP A 88 -1.58 0.75 12.74
CA TRP A 88 -1.59 -0.50 11.98
C TRP A 88 -0.28 -1.24 12.14
N THR A 89 -0.36 -2.55 12.31
CA THR A 89 0.76 -3.47 12.49
C THR A 89 0.75 -4.52 11.39
N PRO A 90 1.82 -5.31 11.20
CA PRO A 90 1.80 -6.46 10.28
C PRO A 90 0.58 -7.39 10.49
N ALA A 91 0.29 -7.75 11.75
CA ALA A 91 -0.91 -8.52 12.10
C ALA A 91 -2.23 -7.82 11.74
N THR A 92 -2.26 -6.49 11.70
CA THR A 92 -3.44 -5.75 11.19
C THR A 92 -3.61 -5.99 9.69
N TYR A 93 -2.55 -5.82 8.90
CA TYR A 93 -2.62 -6.05 7.47
C TYR A 93 -2.97 -7.49 7.12
N GLU A 94 -2.39 -8.49 7.80
CA GLU A 94 -2.76 -9.88 7.57
C GLU A 94 -4.25 -10.13 7.89
N ARG A 95 -4.73 -9.66 9.04
CA ARG A 95 -6.13 -9.86 9.46
C ARG A 95 -7.13 -9.20 8.50
N PHE A 96 -6.84 -8.00 8.00
CA PHE A 96 -7.80 -7.24 7.19
C PHE A 96 -7.69 -7.52 5.68
N THR A 97 -6.49 -7.79 5.18
CA THR A 97 -6.26 -7.93 3.73
C THR A 97 -5.71 -9.28 3.32
N GLY A 98 -5.46 -10.20 4.27
CA GLY A 98 -4.83 -11.50 3.98
C GLY A 98 -3.40 -11.38 3.46
N ALA A 99 -2.73 -10.26 3.75
CA ALA A 99 -1.36 -10.02 3.31
C ALA A 99 -0.38 -10.88 4.12
N ASP A 100 0.39 -11.73 3.45
CA ASP A 100 1.43 -12.54 4.10
C ASP A 100 2.40 -11.64 4.87
N ARG A 101 2.60 -11.96 6.16
CA ARG A 101 3.41 -11.16 7.10
C ARG A 101 3.06 -9.66 7.12
N GLY A 102 1.85 -9.29 6.73
CA GLY A 102 1.39 -7.91 6.69
C GLY A 102 2.09 -7.03 5.64
N ASP A 103 2.69 -7.62 4.62
CA ASP A 103 3.32 -6.88 3.55
C ASP A 103 2.27 -6.26 2.61
N TYR A 104 2.27 -4.92 2.48
CA TYR A 104 1.24 -4.19 1.77
C TYR A 104 1.58 -3.86 0.31
N ILE A 105 2.83 -4.06 -0.12
CA ILE A 105 3.29 -3.72 -1.49
C ILE A 105 4.20 -4.79 -2.12
N GLY A 106 4.41 -5.92 -1.48
CA GLY A 106 5.31 -6.96 -1.96
C GLY A 106 6.73 -6.79 -1.44
N TRP A 107 7.41 -7.93 -1.30
CA TRP A 107 8.67 -8.04 -0.59
C TRP A 107 9.73 -7.20 -1.29
N LEU A 108 10.41 -6.31 -0.56
CA LEU A 108 11.43 -5.44 -1.18
C LEU A 108 12.51 -6.31 -1.85
N VAL A 109 12.51 -6.35 -3.18
CA VAL A 109 13.51 -7.08 -3.96
C VAL A 109 14.83 -6.31 -3.85
N PRO A 110 15.94 -6.94 -3.43
CA PRO A 110 17.22 -6.28 -3.36
C PRO A 110 17.64 -5.70 -4.72
N ALA A 111 18.41 -4.61 -4.69
CA ALA A 111 18.89 -3.97 -5.91
C ALA A 111 19.67 -4.97 -6.79
N GLY A 112 19.41 -4.95 -8.10
CA GLY A 112 20.08 -5.82 -9.07
C GLY A 112 19.41 -7.17 -9.32
N LEU A 113 18.36 -7.52 -8.57
CA LEU A 113 17.56 -8.72 -8.84
C LEU A 113 16.35 -8.40 -9.73
N ILE A 114 16.07 -9.28 -10.69
CA ILE A 114 14.86 -9.20 -11.49
C ILE A 114 13.69 -9.64 -10.61
N PRO A 115 12.66 -8.81 -10.41
CA PRO A 115 11.54 -9.18 -9.56
C PRO A 115 10.83 -10.41 -10.13
N PRO A 116 10.51 -11.42 -9.30
CA PRO A 116 9.83 -12.61 -9.78
C PRO A 116 8.47 -12.22 -10.36
N ARG A 117 8.10 -12.91 -11.44
CA ARG A 117 6.75 -12.82 -12.02
C ARG A 117 6.07 -14.15 -11.85
N LEU A 118 5.01 -14.17 -11.06
CA LEU A 118 4.15 -15.33 -11.00
C LEU A 118 3.23 -15.34 -12.23
N PRO A 119 3.03 -16.51 -12.86
CA PRO A 119 2.11 -16.61 -13.98
C PRO A 119 0.69 -16.29 -13.51
N GLU A 120 0.02 -15.41 -14.26
CA GLU A 120 -1.38 -15.04 -14.01
C GLU A 120 -2.37 -16.14 -14.47
N ARG A 121 -1.86 -17.25 -15.03
CA ARG A 121 -2.65 -18.44 -15.39
C ARG A 121 -2.05 -19.68 -14.75
N VAL A 122 -2.92 -20.53 -14.23
CA VAL A 122 -2.51 -21.83 -13.65
C VAL A 122 -2.45 -22.86 -14.78
N ARG A 123 -1.28 -23.48 -14.97
CA ARG A 123 -1.13 -24.57 -15.95
C ARG A 123 -2.05 -25.73 -15.58
N GLY A 124 -2.78 -26.25 -16.56
CA GLY A 124 -3.68 -27.39 -16.36
C GLY A 124 -5.11 -27.03 -15.91
N ILE A 125 -5.40 -25.77 -15.61
CA ILE A 125 -6.77 -25.32 -15.26
C ILE A 125 -7.26 -24.34 -16.32
N ALA A 126 -8.22 -24.78 -17.14
CA ALA A 126 -8.89 -23.91 -18.10
C ALA A 126 -9.77 -22.88 -17.37
N ASN A 127 -9.98 -21.71 -17.98
CA ASN A 127 -10.87 -20.66 -17.50
C ASN A 127 -10.54 -20.07 -16.10
N LEU A 128 -9.32 -20.29 -15.59
CA LEU A 128 -8.81 -19.65 -14.38
C LEU A 128 -7.79 -18.58 -14.72
N SER A 129 -8.00 -17.37 -14.21
CA SER A 129 -7.07 -16.24 -14.28
C SER A 129 -6.86 -15.66 -12.88
N ILE A 130 -5.62 -15.36 -12.53
CA ILE A 130 -5.22 -14.77 -11.25
C ILE A 130 -4.94 -13.29 -11.49
N ALA A 131 -5.77 -12.43 -10.90
CA ALA A 131 -5.58 -10.99 -10.86
C ALA A 131 -5.06 -10.58 -9.48
N SER A 132 -3.75 -10.38 -9.35
CA SER A 132 -3.14 -10.08 -8.05
C SER A 132 -1.98 -9.12 -8.18
N GLY A 133 -1.90 -8.17 -7.25
CA GLY A 133 -0.72 -7.30 -7.06
C GLY A 133 0.53 -8.10 -6.71
N TRP A 134 0.37 -9.33 -6.19
CA TRP A 134 1.46 -10.25 -5.86
C TRP A 134 2.05 -10.96 -7.09
N CYS A 135 1.36 -10.96 -8.23
CA CYS A 135 1.86 -11.60 -9.45
C CYS A 135 3.00 -10.80 -10.11
N ARG A 136 3.11 -9.50 -9.79
CA ARG A 136 4.12 -8.60 -10.36
C ARG A 136 4.65 -7.66 -9.31
N MET A 137 5.97 -7.57 -9.25
CA MET A 137 6.67 -6.62 -8.39
C MET A 137 7.18 -5.42 -9.19
N PRO A 138 7.23 -4.20 -8.60
CA PRO A 138 6.70 -3.83 -7.28
C PRO A 138 5.17 -3.92 -7.23
N GLY A 139 4.61 -4.24 -6.06
CA GLY A 139 3.17 -4.25 -5.87
C GLY A 139 2.58 -2.84 -5.85
N GLY A 140 1.35 -2.73 -5.36
CA GLY A 140 0.61 -1.48 -5.26
C GLY A 140 -0.47 -1.28 -6.31
N LEU A 141 -1.17 -0.16 -6.21
CA LEU A 141 -2.39 0.11 -6.99
C LEU A 141 -2.19 0.03 -8.51
N PRO A 142 -1.12 0.57 -9.12
CA PRO A 142 -0.94 0.50 -10.57
C PRO A 142 -0.76 -0.94 -11.08
N THR A 143 -0.03 -1.77 -10.35
CA THR A 143 0.21 -3.17 -10.76
C THR A 143 -1.02 -4.04 -10.53
N ALA A 144 -1.76 -3.81 -9.44
CA ALA A 144 -3.06 -4.45 -9.21
C ALA A 144 -4.07 -4.11 -10.32
N ALA A 145 -4.22 -2.83 -10.68
CA ALA A 145 -5.13 -2.39 -11.74
C ALA A 145 -4.76 -3.02 -13.09
N ARG A 146 -3.46 -3.07 -13.42
CA ARG A 146 -2.97 -3.72 -14.63
C ARG A 146 -3.25 -5.23 -14.65
N SER A 147 -3.06 -5.92 -13.53
CA SER A 147 -3.33 -7.35 -13.42
C SER A 147 -4.81 -7.66 -13.61
N GLY A 148 -5.71 -6.87 -13.00
CA GLY A 148 -7.15 -6.98 -13.22
C GLY A 148 -7.56 -6.73 -14.68
N ALA A 149 -7.03 -5.68 -15.31
CA ALA A 149 -7.30 -5.41 -16.72
C ALA A 149 -6.83 -6.54 -17.65
N ARG A 150 -5.69 -7.16 -17.33
CA ARG A 150 -5.15 -8.32 -18.07
C ARG A 150 -6.06 -9.55 -17.92
N ALA A 151 -6.45 -9.88 -16.69
CA ALA A 151 -7.33 -11.02 -16.43
C ALA A 151 -8.69 -10.85 -17.14
N ALA A 152 -9.26 -9.65 -17.15
CA ALA A 152 -10.49 -9.36 -17.89
C ALA A 152 -10.33 -9.57 -19.40
N ALA A 153 -9.21 -9.12 -19.97
CA ALA A 153 -8.91 -9.33 -21.39
C ALA A 153 -8.73 -10.82 -21.71
N ASP A 154 -8.04 -11.57 -20.85
CA ASP A 154 -7.80 -13.00 -21.06
C ASP A 154 -9.12 -13.80 -21.03
N VAL A 155 -10.04 -13.46 -20.13
CA VAL A 155 -11.39 -14.06 -20.06
C VAL A 155 -12.17 -13.80 -21.36
N LEU A 156 -12.19 -12.55 -21.84
CA LEU A 156 -12.88 -12.18 -23.08
C LEU A 156 -12.31 -12.86 -24.33
N LEU A 157 -11.02 -13.18 -24.33
CA LEU A 157 -10.37 -13.90 -25.42
C LEU A 157 -10.62 -15.42 -25.35
N SER A 158 -10.72 -15.99 -24.15
CA SER A 158 -10.96 -17.44 -23.98
C SER A 158 -12.43 -17.84 -24.14
N ASP A 159 -13.34 -16.94 -23.79
CA ASP A 159 -14.78 -17.12 -23.97
C ASP A 159 -15.32 -15.86 -24.62
N PRO A 160 -15.49 -15.85 -25.96
CA PRO A 160 -16.11 -14.72 -26.65
C PRO A 160 -17.58 -14.71 -26.29
N LEU A 161 -17.90 -14.19 -25.09
CA LEU A 161 -19.27 -13.92 -24.67
C LEU A 161 -19.95 -13.18 -25.83
N PRO A 162 -21.18 -13.57 -26.23
CA PRO A 162 -21.91 -12.79 -27.22
C PRO A 162 -21.91 -11.35 -26.72
N ARG A 163 -21.53 -10.39 -27.55
CA ARG A 163 -21.32 -8.98 -27.16
C ARG A 163 -22.61 -8.45 -26.51
N ARG A 164 -22.78 -8.63 -25.21
CA ARG A 164 -24.01 -8.26 -24.46
C ARG A 164 -24.16 -6.75 -24.31
N PHE A 165 -23.15 -5.99 -24.74
CA PHE A 165 -23.17 -4.54 -24.84
C PHE A 165 -23.31 -4.05 -26.30
N SER A 166 -23.99 -4.79 -27.17
CA SER A 166 -24.34 -4.31 -28.52
C SER A 166 -25.46 -3.25 -28.53
N GLY A 167 -26.07 -2.95 -27.39
CA GLY A 167 -27.16 -1.96 -27.27
C GLY A 167 -26.84 -0.69 -26.46
N ALA A 168 -25.69 -0.61 -25.78
CA ALA A 168 -25.31 0.60 -25.04
C ALA A 168 -24.38 1.45 -25.91
N SER A 169 -24.94 2.44 -26.61
CA SER A 169 -24.15 3.53 -27.17
C SER A 169 -23.42 4.24 -26.03
N PHE A 170 -22.12 3.97 -25.86
CA PHE A 170 -21.28 4.85 -25.05
C PHE A 170 -21.27 6.23 -25.72
N PRO A 171 -21.73 7.31 -25.05
CA PRO A 171 -21.63 8.63 -25.63
C PRO A 171 -20.16 8.99 -25.72
N GLY A 172 -19.64 9.07 -26.95
CA GLY A 172 -18.41 9.80 -27.24
C GLY A 172 -17.10 9.03 -27.09
N ARG A 173 -16.88 7.97 -27.87
CA ARG A 173 -15.52 7.69 -28.37
C ARG A 173 -15.21 8.65 -29.52
N LYS A 174 -15.06 9.96 -29.23
CA LYS A 174 -14.44 10.87 -30.19
C LYS A 174 -13.00 10.39 -30.37
N LYS A 175 -12.66 9.98 -31.60
CA LYS A 175 -11.28 9.65 -31.98
C LYS A 175 -10.39 10.83 -31.55
N LEU A 176 -9.52 10.62 -30.56
CA LEU A 176 -8.42 11.54 -30.28
C LEU A 176 -7.56 11.59 -31.55
N LYS A 177 -7.68 12.69 -32.29
CA LYS A 177 -6.76 13.00 -33.39
C LYS A 177 -5.37 13.14 -32.77
N LYS A 178 -4.39 12.44 -33.37
CA LYS A 178 -2.97 12.63 -33.05
C LYS A 178 -2.61 14.11 -33.20
N SER A 179 -1.77 14.57 -32.27
CA SER A 179 -1.10 15.87 -32.16
C SER A 179 -1.98 17.11 -31.93
N GLN A 180 -1.96 17.61 -30.70
CA GLN A 180 -1.92 19.03 -30.40
C GLN A 180 -0.77 19.27 -29.41
N LYS A 181 0.18 20.11 -29.81
CA LYS A 181 1.26 20.61 -28.95
C LYS A 181 0.62 21.39 -27.80
N PHE A 182 1.07 21.14 -26.58
CA PHE A 182 0.75 21.98 -25.42
C PHE A 182 1.79 23.10 -25.38
N ASP A 183 1.36 24.33 -25.71
CA ASP A 183 2.11 25.53 -25.37
C ASP A 183 1.75 25.92 -23.93
N LEU A 184 2.76 25.95 -23.06
CA LEU A 184 2.63 26.44 -21.68
C LEU A 184 2.76 27.97 -21.70
N PRO A 185 1.88 28.73 -21.03
CA PRO A 185 2.08 30.17 -20.87
C PRO A 185 3.21 30.46 -19.89
N SER A 186 3.95 31.53 -20.19
CA SER A 186 5.12 32.09 -19.49
C SER A 186 4.86 32.45 -18.02
#